data_AF-A0A1H8VYY8-F1
#
_entry.id   AF-A0A1H8VYY8-F1
#
_cell.length_a   1.000
_cell.length_b   1.000
_cell.length_c   1.000
_cell.angle_alpha   90.00
_cell.angle_beta   90.00
_cell.angle_gamma   90.00
#
_symmetry.space_group_name_H-M   'P 1'
#
loop_
_entity.id
_entity.type
_entity.pdbx_description
1 polymer ?
#
loop_
_entity_poly.entity_id
_entity_poly.type
_entity_poly.pdbx_seq_one_letter_code
_entity_poly.pdbx_strand_id
1 'polypeptide(L)'
;MSSLQLRVHNIIFSQRHADEAEIRKYIDDLIELVVYLTEAVARVADEPLYVIMAGNTETQDIRGDREDLSREAVKAGQLEEVYWGQILPQHFIDELGQERVLSAPAHRIEELTTGAILLVSRESPIHYDTVQQDVREYLLSN
;
A
#
# COMPACT_ATOMS: atom_id res chain seq x y z
N MET A 1 23.33 6.66 -0.09
CA MET A 1 22.02 7.10 0.42
C MET A 1 21.45 6.02 1.31
N SER A 2 21.17 6.37 2.56
CA SER A 2 20.57 5.52 3.59
C SER A 2 19.09 5.32 3.26
N SER A 3 18.57 4.09 3.27
CA SER A 3 17.13 3.83 3.18
C SER A 3 16.57 3.66 4.58
N LEU A 4 15.58 4.48 4.95
CA LEU A 4 14.79 4.25 6.16
C LEU A 4 13.74 3.18 5.84
N GLN A 5 13.81 2.04 6.53
CA GLN A 5 12.77 1.01 6.45
C GLN A 5 12.00 1.00 7.77
N LEU A 6 10.75 1.43 7.74
CA LEU A 6 9.82 1.28 8.86
C LEU A 6 9.04 -0.01 8.67
N ARG A 7 9.17 -0.96 9.60
CA ARG A 7 8.32 -2.16 9.63
C ARG A 7 7.41 -2.09 10.84
N VAL A 8 6.11 -2.01 10.59
CA VAL A 8 5.09 -2.15 11.62
C VAL A 8 4.67 -3.62 11.65
N HIS A 9 5.09 -4.34 12.69
CA HIS A 9 4.65 -5.72 12.89
C HIS A 9 3.31 -5.72 13.61
N ASN A 10 2.26 -6.14 12.92
CA ASN A 10 0.94 -6.30 13.50
C ASN A 10 0.65 -7.80 13.68
N ILE A 11 0.45 -8.24 14.93
CA ILE A 11 0.14 -9.64 15.28
C ILE A 11 -1.39 -9.86 15.30
N ILE A 12 -2.18 -8.82 14.98
CA ILE A 12 -3.59 -8.74 15.38
C ILE A 12 -4.49 -8.64 14.15
N PHE A 13 -4.67 -9.75 13.43
CA PHE A 13 -5.87 -9.93 12.61
C PHE A 13 -6.73 -11.12 13.06
N SER A 14 -6.21 -12.02 13.92
CA SER A 14 -6.87 -13.31 14.18
C SER A 14 -7.31 -13.60 15.61
N GLN A 15 -7.04 -12.77 16.62
CA GLN A 15 -7.28 -13.19 18.04
C GLN A 15 -7.90 -12.18 19.03
N ARG A 16 -8.31 -10.96 18.64
CA ARG A 16 -8.84 -9.98 19.64
C ARG A 16 -10.14 -9.24 19.34
N HIS A 17 -10.62 -9.21 18.11
CA HIS A 17 -11.85 -8.48 17.77
C HIS A 17 -12.93 -9.49 17.38
N ALA A 18 -13.99 -9.56 18.18
CA ALA A 18 -15.15 -10.42 17.92
C ALA A 18 -16.20 -9.72 17.03
N ASP A 19 -16.05 -8.41 16.80
CA ASP A 19 -17.00 -7.57 16.06
C ASP A 19 -16.35 -6.98 14.81
N GLU A 20 -17.06 -7.04 13.68
CA GLU A 20 -16.65 -6.54 12.38
C GLU A 20 -16.45 -5.02 12.39
N ALA A 21 -17.27 -4.29 13.16
CA ALA A 21 -17.14 -2.83 13.28
C ALA A 21 -15.83 -2.43 13.97
N GLU A 22 -15.39 -3.19 14.99
CA GLU A 22 -14.11 -2.97 15.65
C GLU A 22 -12.93 -3.24 14.72
N ILE A 23 -13.03 -4.30 13.90
CA ILE A 23 -12.00 -4.63 12.90
C ILE A 23 -11.87 -3.50 11.86
N ARG A 24 -12.99 -3.02 11.32
CA ARG A 24 -13.01 -1.89 10.37
C ARG A 24 -12.37 -0.65 10.98
N LYS A 25 -12.78 -0.27 12.20
CA LYS A 25 -12.19 0.87 12.92
C LYS A 25 -10.68 0.70 13.11
N TYR A 26 -10.23 -0.49 13.48
CA TYR A 26 -8.80 -0.76 13.66
C TYR A 26 -8.01 -0.63 12.35
N ILE A 27 -8.58 -1.09 11.24
CA ILE A 27 -8.01 -0.93 9.89
C ILE A 27 -7.90 0.55 9.54
N ASP A 28 -8.95 1.34 9.78
CA ASP A 28 -8.95 2.79 9.52
C ASP A 28 -7.91 3.51 10.38
N ASP A 29 -7.87 3.24 11.69
CA ASP A 29 -6.87 3.81 12.61
C ASP A 29 -5.43 3.48 12.15
N LEU A 30 -5.20 2.27 11.61
CA LEU A 30 -3.90 1.85 11.08
C LEU A 30 -3.54 2.61 9.80
N ILE A 31 -4.48 2.76 8.87
CA ILE A 31 -4.28 3.53 7.63
C ILE A 31 -3.96 4.98 7.99
N GLU A 32 -4.71 5.58 8.90
CA GLU A 32 -4.47 6.95 9.38
C GLU A 32 -3.09 7.11 10.02
N LEU A 33 -2.65 6.14 10.83
CA LEU A 33 -1.30 6.15 11.40
C LEU A 33 -0.22 6.12 10.31
N VAL A 34 -0.37 5.27 9.28
CA VAL A 34 0.62 5.18 8.19
C VAL A 34 0.64 6.45 7.36
N VAL A 35 -0.53 7.03 7.05
CA VAL A 35 -0.62 8.33 6.36
C VAL A 35 0.07 9.41 7.18
N TYR A 36 -0.25 9.51 8.47
CA TYR A 36 0.37 10.48 9.38
C TYR A 36 1.90 10.33 9.40
N LEU A 37 2.41 9.10 9.53
CA LEU A 37 3.85 8.85 9.54
C LEU A 37 4.51 9.20 8.22
N THR A 38 3.86 8.91 7.09
CA THR A 38 4.36 9.26 5.74
C THR A 38 4.50 10.76 5.58
N GLU A 39 3.45 11.51 5.92
CA GLU A 39 3.47 12.97 5.86
C GLU A 39 4.46 13.57 6.87
N ALA A 40 4.58 12.99 8.06
CA ALA A 40 5.54 13.44 9.06
C ALA A 40 6.99 13.23 8.59
N VAL A 41 7.30 12.09 7.97
CA VAL A 41 8.63 11.82 7.40
C VAL A 41 8.94 12.78 6.27
N ALA A 42 8.00 13.02 5.35
CA ALA A 42 8.19 13.94 4.22
C ALA A 42 8.45 15.40 4.66
N ARG A 43 8.07 15.79 5.88
CA ARG A 43 8.37 17.13 6.43
C ARG A 43 9.79 17.29 6.95
N VAL A 44 10.46 16.20 7.32
CA VAL A 44 11.75 16.23 8.03
C VAL A 44 12.88 15.52 7.28
N ALA A 45 12.55 14.78 6.24
CA ALA A 45 13.45 14.02 5.39
C ALA A 45 12.91 13.99 3.95
N ASP A 46 13.69 13.39 3.05
CA ASP A 46 13.20 13.07 1.70
C ASP A 46 11.95 12.17 1.77
N GLU A 47 11.03 12.35 0.81
CA GLU A 47 9.82 11.53 0.72
C GLU A 47 10.16 10.04 0.65
N PRO A 48 9.39 9.17 1.33
CA PRO A 48 9.58 7.72 1.21
C PRO A 48 9.53 7.27 -0.25
N LEU A 49 10.48 6.40 -0.63
CA LEU A 49 10.53 5.85 -1.99
C LEU A 49 9.29 5.01 -2.34
N TYR A 50 8.71 4.34 -1.35
CA TYR A 50 7.45 3.60 -1.48
C TYR A 50 6.98 3.14 -0.10
N VAL A 51 5.66 3.09 0.13
CA VAL A 51 5.07 2.60 1.39
C VAL A 51 4.09 1.47 1.12
N ILE A 52 4.21 0.38 1.87
CA ILE A 52 3.33 -0.79 1.82
C ILE A 52 2.78 -1.03 3.23
N MET A 53 1.46 -1.14 3.38
CA MET A 53 0.78 -1.33 4.68
C MET A 53 0.59 -2.80 5.03
N ALA A 54 0.10 -3.59 4.08
CA ALA A 54 0.10 -5.04 4.18
C ALA A 54 0.62 -5.59 2.86
N GLY A 55 1.87 -6.05 2.90
CA GLY A 55 2.38 -6.97 1.92
C GLY A 55 1.80 -8.36 2.17
N ASN A 56 1.99 -9.26 1.23
CA ASN A 56 1.60 -10.66 1.30
C ASN A 56 2.32 -11.47 2.43
N THR A 57 2.75 -10.86 3.53
CA THR A 57 3.77 -11.46 4.42
C THR A 57 3.33 -12.73 5.16
N GLU A 58 2.04 -13.04 5.26
CA GLU A 58 1.60 -14.34 5.80
C GLU A 58 1.21 -15.34 4.69
N THR A 59 0.63 -14.86 3.58
CA THR A 59 0.20 -15.68 2.43
C THR A 59 1.36 -16.07 1.48
N GLN A 60 2.34 -15.19 1.26
CA GLN A 60 3.58 -15.50 0.51
C GLN A 60 4.52 -16.41 1.30
N ASP A 61 4.58 -16.29 2.63
CA ASP A 61 5.37 -17.19 3.49
C ASP A 61 4.87 -18.64 3.38
N ILE A 62 3.57 -18.83 3.14
CA ILE A 62 2.95 -20.15 2.89
C ILE A 62 3.18 -20.63 1.43
N ARG A 63 3.19 -19.71 0.45
CA ARG A 63 3.29 -20.05 -0.99
C ARG A 63 4.72 -20.23 -1.50
N GLY A 64 5.73 -19.66 -0.86
CA GLY A 64 7.14 -19.81 -1.26
C GLY A 64 7.58 -18.98 -2.48
N ASP A 65 6.65 -18.28 -3.13
CA ASP A 65 6.88 -17.48 -4.35
C ASP A 65 7.14 -16.01 -4.01
N ARG A 66 8.20 -15.75 -3.23
CA ARG A 66 8.58 -14.40 -2.85
C ARG A 66 9.32 -13.72 -4.02
N GLU A 67 8.60 -13.03 -4.88
CA GLU A 67 9.20 -11.94 -5.66
C GLU A 67 9.27 -10.71 -4.75
N ASP A 68 10.44 -10.50 -4.13
CA ASP A 68 10.71 -9.28 -3.38
C ASP A 68 10.58 -8.08 -4.33
N LEU A 69 9.81 -7.06 -3.94
CA LEU A 69 9.76 -5.78 -4.64
C LEU A 69 11.19 -5.27 -4.83
N SER A 70 11.65 -5.23 -6.08
CA SER A 70 13.03 -4.86 -6.39
C SER A 70 13.26 -3.39 -6.05
N ARG A 71 14.32 -3.10 -5.28
CA ARG A 71 14.69 -1.71 -4.96
C ARG A 71 14.96 -0.91 -6.23
N GLU A 72 15.49 -1.55 -7.25
CA GLU A 72 15.77 -0.98 -8.55
C GLU A 72 14.46 -0.65 -9.29
N ALA A 73 13.48 -1.56 -9.27
CA ALA A 73 12.15 -1.34 -9.84
C ALA A 73 11.44 -0.16 -9.16
N VAL A 74 11.47 -0.10 -7.82
CA VAL A 74 10.90 1.03 -7.05
C VAL A 74 11.52 2.35 -7.46
N LYS A 75 12.85 2.42 -7.54
CA LYS A 75 13.54 3.65 -7.96
C LYS A 75 13.22 4.04 -9.40
N ALA A 76 12.89 3.08 -10.25
CA ALA A 76 12.49 3.31 -11.62
C ALA A 76 10.99 3.64 -11.76
N GLY A 77 10.24 3.74 -10.65
CA GLY A 77 8.78 3.96 -10.69
C GLY A 77 7.99 2.77 -11.25
N GLN A 78 8.61 1.60 -11.32
CA GLN A 78 7.99 0.41 -11.88
C GLN A 78 7.12 -0.27 -10.84
N LEU A 79 5.80 -0.23 -11.07
CA LEU A 79 4.83 -0.95 -10.26
C LEU A 79 4.69 -2.38 -10.80
N GLU A 80 5.38 -3.33 -10.18
CA GLU A 80 5.31 -4.75 -10.57
C GLU A 80 4.08 -5.43 -9.94
N GLU A 81 3.72 -5.02 -8.72
CA GLU A 81 2.64 -5.58 -7.92
C GLU A 81 1.82 -4.47 -7.22
N VAL A 82 0.53 -4.76 -6.97
CA VAL A 82 -0.35 -3.92 -6.15
C VAL A 82 -0.56 -4.60 -4.80
N TYR A 83 -0.35 -3.90 -3.70
CA TYR A 83 -0.54 -4.42 -2.34
C TYR A 83 -1.93 -4.06 -1.79
N TRP A 84 -2.31 -4.65 -0.65
CA TRP A 84 -3.62 -4.38 -0.05
C TRP A 84 -3.81 -2.88 0.19
N GLY A 85 -2.81 -2.27 0.83
CA GLY A 85 -2.70 -0.83 1.03
C GLY A 85 -1.28 -0.37 0.70
N GLN A 86 -1.17 0.73 -0.04
CA GLN A 86 0.10 1.33 -0.45
C GLN A 86 -0.03 2.84 -0.59
N ILE A 87 1.08 3.56 -0.50
CA ILE A 87 1.15 4.98 -0.85
C ILE A 87 2.10 5.11 -2.04
N LEU A 88 1.54 5.58 -3.15
CA LEU A 88 2.23 5.83 -4.41
C LEU A 88 2.81 7.25 -4.38
N PRO A 89 4.13 7.43 -4.25
CA PRO A 89 4.75 8.75 -4.35
C PRO A 89 4.70 9.26 -5.79
N GLN A 90 5.01 10.55 -5.99
CA GLN A 90 4.84 11.23 -7.27
C GLN A 90 5.50 10.51 -8.45
N HIS A 91 6.70 9.96 -8.29
CA HIS A 91 7.40 9.27 -9.38
C HIS A 91 6.69 8.01 -9.89
N PHE A 92 5.88 7.33 -9.07
CA PHE A 92 5.00 6.25 -9.55
C PHE A 92 3.77 6.81 -10.28
N ILE A 93 3.23 7.91 -9.78
CA ILE A 93 2.07 8.58 -10.37
C ILE A 93 2.43 9.13 -11.76
N ASP A 94 3.65 9.64 -11.94
CA ASP A 94 4.17 10.15 -13.20
C ASP A 94 4.26 9.04 -14.27
N GLU A 95 4.70 7.83 -13.88
CA GLU A 95 4.81 6.67 -14.76
C GLU A 95 3.45 6.03 -15.07
N LEU A 96 2.55 5.96 -14.09
CA LEU A 96 1.22 5.32 -14.24
C LEU A 96 0.15 6.27 -14.83
N GLY A 97 0.33 7.58 -14.65
CA GLY A 97 -0.65 8.61 -14.96
C GLY A 97 -1.63 8.87 -13.81
N GLN A 98 -1.70 10.12 -13.36
CA GLN A 98 -2.55 10.54 -12.23
C GLN A 98 -4.03 10.20 -12.40
N GLU A 99 -4.61 10.48 -13.58
CA GLU A 99 -6.02 10.17 -13.85
C GLU A 99 -6.31 8.67 -13.74
N ARG A 100 -5.38 7.84 -14.20
CA ARG A 100 -5.47 6.38 -14.11
C ARG A 100 -5.42 5.93 -12.65
N VAL A 101 -4.46 6.43 -11.87
CA VAL A 101 -4.36 6.08 -10.45
C VAL A 101 -5.63 6.47 -9.68
N LEU A 102 -6.15 7.68 -9.92
CA LEU A 102 -7.36 8.18 -9.24
C LEU A 102 -8.65 7.46 -9.66
N SER A 103 -8.66 6.85 -10.85
CA SER A 103 -9.81 6.12 -11.39
C SER A 103 -9.76 4.61 -11.13
N ALA A 104 -8.73 4.14 -10.42
CA ALA A 104 -8.56 2.72 -10.13
C ALA A 104 -9.77 2.16 -9.33
N PRO A 105 -10.16 0.90 -9.56
CA PRO A 105 -11.29 0.26 -8.86
C PRO A 105 -10.92 -0.17 -7.43
N ALA A 106 -10.37 0.76 -6.65
CA ALA A 106 -9.92 0.56 -5.28
C ALA A 106 -11.01 0.92 -4.27
N HIS A 107 -10.90 0.37 -3.06
CA HIS A 107 -11.80 0.67 -1.95
C HIS A 107 -11.64 2.10 -1.42
N ARG A 108 -10.40 2.58 -1.34
CA ARG A 108 -10.06 3.94 -0.92
C ARG A 108 -8.95 4.49 -1.81
N ILE A 109 -9.17 5.71 -2.28
CA ILE A 109 -8.20 6.52 -3.01
C ILE A 109 -8.19 7.89 -2.36
N GLU A 110 -7.02 8.37 -1.96
CA GLU A 110 -6.88 9.67 -1.32
C GLU A 110 -5.56 10.33 -1.73
N GLU A 111 -5.64 11.57 -2.18
CA GLU A 111 -4.47 12.40 -2.45
C GLU A 111 -3.98 13.02 -1.14
N LEU A 112 -2.70 12.79 -0.82
CA LEU A 112 -2.06 13.28 0.41
C LEU A 112 -1.50 14.68 0.21
N THR A 113 -1.14 15.36 1.31
CA THR A 113 -0.57 16.71 1.23
C THR A 113 0.79 16.78 0.53
N THR A 114 1.46 15.63 0.36
CA THR A 114 2.72 15.51 -0.39
C THR A 114 2.53 15.38 -1.90
N GLY A 115 1.29 15.19 -2.38
CA GLY A 115 0.99 14.81 -3.76
C GLY A 115 1.02 13.29 -4.00
N ALA A 116 1.49 12.51 -3.03
CA ALA A 116 1.37 11.06 -3.07
C ALA A 116 -0.11 10.61 -2.99
N ILE A 117 -0.40 9.42 -3.51
CA ILE A 117 -1.75 8.85 -3.48
C ILE A 117 -1.76 7.61 -2.59
N LEU A 118 -2.62 7.63 -1.56
CA LEU A 118 -3.03 6.45 -0.83
C LEU A 118 -3.95 5.61 -1.73
N LEU A 119 -3.62 4.33 -1.88
CA LEU A 119 -4.42 3.35 -2.59
C LEU A 119 -4.66 2.15 -1.66
N VAL A 120 -5.93 1.90 -1.33
CA VAL A 120 -6.36 0.70 -0.59
C VAL A 120 -7.30 -0.11 -1.48
N SER A 121 -6.86 -1.29 -1.91
CA SER A 121 -7.57 -2.14 -2.87
C SER A 121 -8.88 -2.71 -2.31
N ARG A 122 -8.91 -3.04 -1.02
CA ARG A 122 -10.06 -3.67 -0.36
C ARG A 122 -10.26 -3.17 1.06
N GLU A 123 -11.49 -3.29 1.53
CA GLU A 123 -11.87 -2.88 2.88
C GLU A 123 -11.10 -3.65 3.97
N SER A 124 -10.73 -4.91 3.72
CA SER A 124 -9.97 -5.71 4.67
C SER A 124 -8.85 -6.50 3.99
N PRO A 125 -7.67 -6.61 4.63
CA PRO A 125 -6.55 -7.41 4.12
C PRO A 125 -6.83 -8.91 4.12
N ILE A 126 -7.89 -9.39 4.79
CA ILE A 126 -8.26 -10.82 4.76
C ILE A 126 -8.95 -11.23 3.44
N HIS A 127 -9.46 -10.28 2.66
CA HIS A 127 -10.15 -10.51 1.38
C HIS A 127 -9.24 -10.25 0.17
N TYR A 128 -7.94 -10.45 0.37
CA TYR A 128 -6.88 -9.95 -0.51
C TYR A 128 -6.67 -10.78 -1.80
N ASP A 129 -6.98 -12.08 -1.80
CA ASP A 129 -6.53 -13.01 -2.86
C ASP A 129 -7.12 -12.79 -4.27
N THR A 130 -8.39 -12.39 -4.42
CA THR A 130 -9.06 -12.41 -5.74
C THR A 130 -9.10 -11.06 -6.45
N VAL A 131 -8.88 -9.94 -5.77
CA VAL A 131 -9.14 -8.61 -6.37
C VAL A 131 -7.94 -7.66 -6.38
N GLN A 132 -6.81 -8.10 -5.85
CA GLN A 132 -5.52 -7.55 -6.27
C GLN A 132 -5.41 -7.58 -7.80
N GLN A 133 -5.96 -8.63 -8.42
CA GLN A 133 -5.93 -8.83 -9.86
C GLN A 133 -6.64 -7.70 -10.62
N ASP A 134 -7.84 -7.25 -10.21
CA ASP A 134 -8.55 -6.19 -10.95
C ASP A 134 -7.83 -4.84 -10.88
N VAL A 135 -7.35 -4.44 -9.70
CA VAL A 135 -6.62 -3.17 -9.53
C VAL A 135 -5.27 -3.22 -10.25
N ARG A 136 -4.59 -4.37 -10.16
CA ARG A 136 -3.33 -4.63 -10.89
C ARG A 136 -3.55 -4.59 -12.39
N GLU A 137 -4.51 -5.32 -12.92
CA GLU A 137 -4.86 -5.33 -14.35
C GLU A 137 -5.23 -3.92 -14.83
N TYR A 138 -5.98 -3.16 -14.04
CA TYR A 138 -6.33 -1.79 -14.38
C TYR A 138 -5.10 -0.87 -14.44
N LEU A 139 -4.27 -0.87 -13.40
CA LEU A 139 -3.11 0.03 -13.33
C LEU A 139 -1.99 -0.36 -14.31
N LEU A 140 -1.82 -1.65 -14.57
CA LEU A 140 -0.70 -2.18 -15.38
C LEU A 140 -1.10 -2.55 -16.82
N SER A 141 -2.36 -2.33 -17.22
CA SER A 141 -2.75 -2.44 -18.63
C SER A 141 -2.31 -1.21 -19.42
N ASN A 142 -1.82 -1.42 -20.65
CA ASN A 142 -1.36 -0.34 -21.54
C ASN A 142 -2.52 0.53 -22.01
#